data_AF-A0A6G1RIM9-F1
#
_entry.id   AF-A0A6G1RIM9-F1
#
_cell.length_a   1.000
_cell.length_b   1.000
_cell.length_c   1.000
_cell.angle_alpha   90.00
_cell.angle_beta   90.00
_cell.angle_gamma   90.00
#
_symmetry.space_group_name_H-M   'P 1'
#
loop_
_entity.id
_entity.type
_entity.pdbx_description
1 polymer ?
#
loop_
_entity_poly.entity_id
_entity_poly.type
_entity_poly.pdbx_seq_one_letter_code
_entity_poly.pdbx_strand_id
1 'polypeptide(L)'
;VCGAQWGLNEAMVVCRQLGLGFASHALQETWYWAGSPDAAQVVMSGVRCSGTELALQQCQRHGPVHCPSGGGRFAAGVTCTTHAPDLVMNAQLVQETAYLEDRPLGLLYCAHEERCLSRSA
;
A
#
# COMPACT_ATOMS: atom_id res chain seq x y z
N VAL A 1 15.72 -5.40 0.59
CA VAL A 1 15.08 -4.15 0.12
C VAL A 1 14.56 -3.41 1.33
N CYS A 2 14.67 -2.08 1.41
CA CYS A 2 14.17 -1.30 2.53
C CYS A 2 12.65 -1.38 2.60
N GLY A 3 12.08 -1.67 3.78
CA GLY A 3 10.64 -1.68 4.00
C GLY A 3 10.00 -0.29 4.09
N ALA A 4 10.79 0.78 4.18
CA ALA A 4 10.27 2.14 4.23
C ALA A 4 9.51 2.48 2.92
N GLN A 5 8.24 2.88 3.07
CA GLN A 5 7.30 3.16 1.97
C GLN A 5 6.99 1.96 1.07
N TRP A 6 7.24 0.74 1.55
CA TRP A 6 6.86 -0.47 0.82
C TRP A 6 5.35 -0.70 0.89
N GLY A 7 4.71 -0.83 -0.27
CA GLY A 7 3.27 -0.98 -0.40
C GLY A 7 2.84 -2.12 -1.31
N LEU A 8 1.53 -2.21 -1.54
CA LEU A 8 0.94 -3.29 -2.33
C LEU A 8 1.38 -3.26 -3.80
N ASN A 9 1.61 -2.09 -4.39
CA ASN A 9 2.06 -2.00 -5.78
C ASN A 9 3.43 -2.63 -5.98
N GLU A 10 4.37 -2.39 -5.07
CA GLU A 10 5.69 -3.01 -5.10
C GLU A 10 5.57 -4.53 -4.89
N ALA A 11 4.74 -4.95 -3.93
CA ALA A 11 4.48 -6.36 -3.69
C ALA A 11 3.87 -7.07 -4.90
N MET A 12 2.96 -6.41 -5.62
CA MET A 12 2.34 -6.92 -6.85
C MET A 12 3.39 -7.17 -7.94
N VAL A 13 4.32 -6.24 -8.13
CA VAL A 13 5.43 -6.41 -9.08
C VAL A 13 6.30 -7.61 -8.68
N VAL A 14 6.62 -7.78 -7.40
CA VAL A 14 7.40 -8.94 -6.92
C VAL A 14 6.65 -10.26 -7.14
N CYS A 15 5.38 -10.35 -6.72
CA CYS A 15 4.58 -11.57 -6.87
C CYS A 15 4.42 -11.95 -8.35
N ARG A 16 4.21 -10.96 -9.23
CA ARG A 16 4.17 -11.17 -10.68
C ARG A 16 5.52 -11.59 -11.23
N GLN A 17 6.61 -10.94 -10.83
CA GLN A 17 7.97 -11.27 -11.26
C GLN A 17 8.35 -12.72 -10.89
N LEU A 18 7.87 -13.21 -9.74
CA LEU A 18 8.07 -14.59 -9.28
C LEU A 18 7.06 -15.59 -9.85
N GLY A 19 6.05 -15.14 -10.61
CA GLY A 19 5.00 -16.01 -11.16
C GLY A 19 4.03 -16.56 -10.12
N LEU A 20 3.89 -15.90 -8.97
CA LEU A 20 3.05 -16.34 -7.84
C LEU A 20 1.64 -15.70 -7.84
N GLY A 21 1.29 -14.93 -8.86
CA GLY A 21 -0.01 -14.27 -9.00
C GLY A 21 -0.03 -12.85 -8.45
N PHE A 22 -1.00 -12.55 -7.60
CA PHE A 22 -1.24 -11.25 -6.99
C PHE A 22 -0.57 -11.13 -5.62
N ALA A 23 -0.41 -9.91 -5.11
CA ALA A 23 0.00 -9.67 -3.74
C ALA A 23 -1.22 -9.54 -2.82
N SER A 24 -1.21 -10.29 -1.73
CA SER A 24 -2.18 -10.14 -0.65
C SER A 24 -1.70 -9.16 0.42
N HIS A 25 -0.39 -9.18 0.72
CA HIS A 25 0.20 -8.32 1.74
C HIS A 25 1.58 -7.79 1.31
N ALA A 26 1.83 -6.54 1.66
CA ALA A 26 3.13 -5.90 1.62
C ALA A 26 3.61 -5.66 3.05
N LEU A 27 4.75 -6.24 3.41
CA LEU A 27 5.29 -6.21 4.76
C LEU A 27 6.44 -5.21 4.81
N GLN A 28 6.38 -4.23 5.71
CA GLN A 28 7.46 -3.26 5.90
C GLN A 28 8.51 -3.73 6.91
N GLU A 29 8.16 -4.74 7.71
CA GLU A 29 9.03 -5.36 8.69
C GLU A 29 8.92 -6.87 8.57
N THR A 30 10.07 -7.53 8.55
CA THR A 30 10.18 -8.98 8.42
C THR A 30 10.94 -9.60 9.59
N TRP A 31 10.71 -9.11 10.81
CA TRP A 31 11.36 -9.60 12.03
C TRP A 31 11.04 -11.07 12.34
N TYR A 32 9.88 -11.56 11.91
CA TYR A 32 9.43 -12.94 12.15
C TYR A 32 10.16 -13.98 11.28
N TRP A 33 10.71 -13.54 10.14
CA TRP A 33 11.47 -14.41 9.25
C TRP A 33 12.94 -14.33 9.63
N ALA A 34 13.52 -15.48 10.01
CA ALA A 34 14.95 -15.62 10.14
C ALA A 34 15.58 -15.47 8.75
N GLY A 35 15.91 -14.24 8.37
CA GLY A 35 16.68 -13.97 7.15
C GLY A 35 18.02 -14.69 7.21
N SER A 36 18.62 -14.97 6.05
CA SER A 36 19.99 -15.45 6.03
C SER A 36 20.92 -14.41 6.67
N PRO A 37 22.03 -14.82 7.30
CA PRO A 37 23.00 -13.88 7.85
C PRO A 37 23.49 -12.84 6.81
N ASP A 38 23.50 -13.22 5.52
CA ASP A 38 23.86 -12.35 4.39
C ASP A 38 22.76 -11.33 4.00
N ALA A 39 21.53 -11.48 4.49
CA ALA A 39 20.40 -10.60 4.19
C ALA A 39 20.31 -9.37 5.12
N ALA A 40 21.33 -9.14 5.96
CA ALA A 40 21.37 -8.01 6.88
C ALA A 40 21.50 -6.65 6.15
N GLN A 41 22.18 -6.61 5.01
CA GLN A 41 22.41 -5.37 4.27
C GLN A 41 21.27 -5.06 3.30
N VAL A 42 20.77 -3.82 3.37
CA VAL A 42 19.79 -3.31 2.42
C VAL A 42 20.50 -2.93 1.12
N VAL A 43 20.05 -3.50 0.00
CA VAL A 43 20.63 -3.26 -1.34
C VAL A 43 19.79 -2.33 -2.24
N MET A 44 18.57 -2.00 -1.81
CA MET A 44 17.63 -1.18 -2.57
C MET A 44 16.70 -0.45 -1.61
N SER A 45 16.39 0.81 -1.88
CA SER A 45 15.54 1.66 -1.02
C SER A 45 14.69 2.63 -1.83
N GLY A 46 13.59 3.10 -1.24
CA GLY A 46 12.70 4.08 -1.86
C GLY A 46 12.05 3.54 -3.13
N VAL A 47 11.74 2.25 -3.14
CA VAL A 47 11.12 1.60 -4.30
C VAL A 47 9.67 2.07 -4.37
N ARG A 48 9.29 2.64 -5.51
CA ARG A 48 7.92 3.04 -5.81
C ARG A 48 7.56 2.53 -7.21
N CYS A 49 6.61 1.62 -7.25
CA CYS A 49 6.11 1.02 -8.48
C CYS A 49 4.75 1.63 -8.86
N SER A 50 4.53 1.81 -10.15
CA SER A 50 3.22 2.10 -10.74
C SER A 50 2.29 0.88 -10.68
N GLY A 51 2.85 -0.34 -10.62
CA GLY A 51 2.12 -1.61 -10.64
C GLY A 51 2.12 -2.29 -12.01
N THR A 52 2.69 -1.66 -13.05
CA THR A 52 2.78 -2.20 -14.42
C THR A 52 4.14 -2.81 -14.75
N GLU A 53 5.13 -2.59 -13.89
CA GLU A 53 6.51 -3.03 -14.09
C GLU A 53 6.64 -4.55 -14.07
N LEU A 54 7.46 -5.13 -14.97
CA LEU A 54 7.66 -6.58 -15.02
C LEU A 54 8.64 -7.08 -13.96
N ALA A 55 9.49 -6.20 -13.45
CA ALA A 55 10.48 -6.52 -12.44
C ALA A 55 10.71 -5.35 -11.48
N LEU A 56 11.06 -5.66 -10.24
CA LEU A 56 11.28 -4.67 -9.18
C LEU A 56 12.36 -3.64 -9.54
N GLN A 57 13.33 -4.02 -10.36
CA GLN A 57 14.42 -3.15 -10.82
C GLN A 57 13.95 -2.03 -11.76
N GLN A 58 12.79 -2.18 -12.39
CA GLN A 58 12.21 -1.18 -13.31
C GLN A 58 11.42 -0.10 -12.57
N CYS A 59 11.08 -0.33 -11.30
CA CYS A 59 10.39 0.65 -10.49
C CYS A 59 11.31 1.83 -10.16
N GLN A 60 10.70 2.99 -9.90
CA GLN A 60 11.44 4.14 -9.42
C GLN A 60 12.08 3.78 -8.08
N ARG A 61 13.36 4.13 -7.90
CA ARG A 61 14.13 3.85 -6.69
C ARG A 61 15.08 4.98 -6.38
N HIS A 62 15.48 5.10 -5.12
CA HIS A 62 16.57 6.01 -4.77
C HIS A 62 17.89 5.53 -5.39
N GLY A 63 18.71 6.49 -5.82
CA GLY A 63 20.07 6.24 -6.32
C GLY A 63 20.96 5.64 -5.23
N PRO A 64 21.45 6.45 -4.28
CA PRO A 64 22.13 5.92 -3.10
C PRO A 64 21.12 5.18 -2.23
N VAL A 65 21.51 3.99 -1.74
CA VAL A 65 20.67 3.22 -0.84
C VAL A 65 20.60 3.94 0.51
N HIS A 66 19.41 4.36 0.89
CA HIS A 66 19.14 5.02 2.16
C HIS A 66 17.90 4.41 2.79
N CYS A 67 18.08 3.76 3.94
CA CYS A 67 17.01 3.15 4.71
C CYS A 67 17.02 3.73 6.13
N PRO A 68 16.12 4.67 6.45
CA PRO A 68 16.10 5.36 7.74
C PRO A 68 15.93 4.41 8.93
N SER A 69 15.15 3.35 8.73
CA SER A 69 14.85 2.35 9.76
C SER A 69 16.01 1.37 10.02
N GLY A 70 17.06 1.38 9.19
CA GLY A 70 18.17 0.43 9.26
C GLY A 70 17.93 -0.84 8.43
N GLY A 71 18.92 -1.74 8.40
CA GLY A 71 18.86 -3.02 7.70
C GLY A 71 18.42 -4.19 8.57
N GLY A 72 18.25 -5.37 7.97
CA GLY A 72 17.80 -6.59 8.65
C GLY A 72 16.29 -6.63 8.85
N ARG A 73 15.81 -6.37 10.08
CA ARG A 73 14.38 -6.56 10.47
C ARG A 73 13.39 -5.65 9.73
N PHE A 74 13.85 -4.52 9.21
CA PHE A 74 13.07 -3.57 8.42
C PHE A 74 13.19 -3.82 6.91
N ALA A 75 13.48 -5.07 6.53
CA ALA A 75 13.42 -5.47 5.15
C ALA A 75 11.96 -5.59 4.69
N ALA A 76 11.73 -5.28 3.42
CA ALA A 76 10.46 -5.49 2.78
C ALA A 76 10.17 -6.98 2.58
N GLY A 77 8.92 -7.38 2.80
CA GLY A 77 8.40 -8.72 2.52
C GLY A 77 7.12 -8.67 1.70
N VAL A 78 6.74 -9.81 1.13
CA VAL A 78 5.51 -9.97 0.35
C VAL A 78 4.81 -11.27 0.72
N THR A 79 3.49 -11.27 0.62
CA THR A 79 2.69 -12.50 0.60
C THR A 79 1.90 -12.50 -0.69
N CYS A 80 1.95 -13.61 -1.43
CA CYS A 80 1.32 -13.75 -2.74
C CYS A 80 0.12 -14.69 -2.68
N THR A 81 -0.87 -14.45 -3.52
CA THR A 81 -2.09 -15.26 -3.66
C THR A 81 -2.48 -15.39 -5.13
N THR A 82 -3.19 -16.46 -5.47
CA THR A 82 -3.69 -16.69 -6.83
C THR A 82 -4.90 -15.83 -7.20
N HIS A 83 -5.58 -15.26 -6.20
CA HIS A 83 -6.79 -14.46 -6.39
C HIS A 83 -6.68 -13.15 -5.61
N ALA A 84 -7.27 -12.09 -6.18
CA ALA A 84 -7.44 -10.79 -5.55
C ALA A 84 -8.88 -10.28 -5.81
N PRO A 85 -9.54 -9.67 -4.81
CA PRO A 85 -10.85 -9.06 -5.00
C PRO A 85 -10.73 -7.76 -5.82
N ASP A 86 -11.70 -7.54 -6.72
CA ASP A 86 -11.83 -6.30 -7.49
C ASP A 86 -13.13 -5.58 -7.09
N LEU A 87 -12.99 -4.44 -6.43
CA LEU A 87 -14.12 -3.67 -5.91
C LEU A 87 -14.55 -2.61 -6.92
N VAL A 88 -15.75 -2.77 -7.46
CA VAL A 88 -16.34 -1.84 -8.45
C VAL A 88 -17.52 -1.11 -7.83
N MET A 89 -17.48 0.23 -7.87
CA MET A 89 -18.58 1.07 -7.40
C MET A 89 -19.74 1.05 -8.39
N ASN A 90 -20.98 0.94 -7.89
CA ASN A 90 -22.17 1.05 -8.74
C ASN A 90 -22.42 2.53 -9.08
N ALA A 91 -21.89 2.96 -10.24
CA ALA A 91 -22.02 4.33 -10.72
C ALA A 91 -23.47 4.73 -11.01
N GLN A 92 -24.32 3.80 -11.46
CA GLN A 92 -25.72 4.07 -11.75
C GLN A 92 -26.49 4.40 -10.47
N LEU A 93 -26.30 3.61 -9.41
CA LEU A 93 -26.94 3.86 -8.12
C LEU A 93 -26.53 5.23 -7.57
N VAL A 94 -25.24 5.57 -7.61
CA VAL A 94 -24.74 6.88 -7.17
C VAL A 94 -25.40 8.03 -7.94
N GLN A 95 -25.56 7.87 -9.26
CA GLN A 95 -26.22 8.87 -10.11
C GLN A 95 -27.72 9.02 -9.80
N GLU A 96 -28.41 7.91 -9.56
CA GLU A 96 -29.86 7.90 -9.29
C GLU A 96 -30.21 8.41 -7.88
N THR A 97 -29.32 8.23 -6.90
CA THR A 97 -29.58 8.58 -5.50
C THR A 97 -28.93 9.89 -5.06
N ALA A 98 -28.32 10.66 -5.96
CA ALA A 98 -27.68 11.93 -5.60
C ALA A 98 -28.72 13.05 -5.38
N TYR A 99 -28.67 13.72 -4.22
CA TYR A 99 -29.50 14.88 -3.90
C TYR A 99 -28.77 15.85 -2.97
N LEU A 100 -29.28 17.09 -2.87
CA LEU A 100 -28.79 18.10 -1.94
C LEU A 100 -29.75 18.23 -0.76
N GLU A 101 -29.20 18.42 0.44
CA GLU A 101 -29.97 18.59 1.67
C GLU A 101 -29.25 19.49 2.66
N ASP A 102 -29.98 20.46 3.21
CA ASP A 102 -29.53 21.29 4.31
C ASP A 102 -29.95 20.66 5.64
N ARG A 103 -28.97 20.30 6.46
CA ARG A 103 -29.19 19.66 7.78
C ARG A 103 -28.75 20.62 8.89
N PRO A 104 -29.61 20.90 9.89
CA PRO A 104 -29.20 21.72 11.04
C PRO A 104 -28.12 21.00 11.84
N LEU A 105 -27.09 21.74 12.29
CA LEU A 105 -25.92 21.18 12.99
C LEU A 105 -26.29 20.38 14.25
N GLY A 106 -27.40 20.72 14.91
CA GLY A 106 -27.90 19.97 16.06
C GLY A 106 -28.21 18.49 15.75
N LEU A 107 -28.47 18.13 14.49
CA LEU A 107 -28.69 16.74 14.06
C LEU A 107 -27.41 16.03 13.60
N LEU A 108 -26.29 16.75 13.47
CA LEU A 108 -25.04 16.26 12.90
C LEU A 108 -23.90 16.16 13.93
N TYR A 109 -24.24 16.12 15.22
CA TYR A 109 -23.25 16.10 16.30
C TYR A 109 -22.24 14.94 16.15
N CYS A 110 -22.72 13.71 15.96
CA CYS A 110 -21.85 12.55 15.74
C CYS A 110 -21.04 12.67 14.43
N ALA A 111 -21.65 13.19 13.36
CA ALA A 111 -20.94 13.39 12.09
C ALA A 111 -19.78 14.41 12.23
N HIS A 112 -19.90 15.37 13.14
CA HIS A 112 -18.82 16.30 13.46
C HIS A 112 -17.69 15.59 14.24
N GLU A 113 -18.02 14.82 15.28
CA GLU A 113 -17.03 14.07 16.08
C GLU A 113 -16.26 13.04 15.22
N GLU A 114 -16.95 12.39 14.29
CA GLU A 114 -16.39 11.41 13.35
C GLU A 114 -15.70 12.04 12.13
N ARG A 115 -15.58 13.37 12.08
CA ARG A 115 -14.89 14.13 11.00
C ARG A 115 -15.49 13.90 9.61
N CYS A 116 -16.80 13.70 9.52
CA CYS A 116 -17.54 13.62 8.26
C CYS A 116 -17.89 15.00 7.68
N LEU A 117 -17.79 16.07 8.48
CA LEU A 117 -18.08 17.45 8.07
C LEU A 117 -16.82 18.19 7.60
N SER A 118 -16.99 19.11 6.65
CA SER A 118 -15.91 19.99 6.19
C SER A 118 -15.45 20.95 7.29
N ARG A 119 -14.26 21.57 7.13
CA ARG A 119 -13.71 22.51 8.14
C ARG A 119 -14.54 23.78 8.35
N SER A 120 -15.38 24.17 7.39
CA SER A 120 -16.21 25.38 7.45
C SER A 120 -17.63 25.12 7.96
N ALA A 121 -17.96 23.85 8.27
CA ALA A 121 -19.27 23.44 8.78
C ALA A 121 -19.40 23.69 10.28
#